data_AF-V5HCW4-F1
#
_entry.id   AF-V5HCW4-F1
#
_cell.length_a   1.000
_cell.length_b   1.000
_cell.length_c   1.000
_cell.angle_alpha   90.00
_cell.angle_beta   90.00
_cell.angle_gamma   90.00
#
_symmetry.space_group_name_H-M   'P 1'
#
loop_
_entity.id
_entity.type
_entity.pdbx_description
1 polymer ?
#
loop_
_entity_poly.entity_id
_entity_poly.type
_entity_poly.pdbx_seq_one_letter_code
_entity_poly.pdbx_strand_id
1 'polypeptide(L)'
;KYDDIVVLLTGLDIAVSSSGSDTFHSQGTAGYAFVGSACTSKNLGMVEDDANMFTGTHTFAHEVGHVLGMYHDGDNRGAKECESSKGNIMAPSQGLHSVHTFSWCSSKQLYYFLSEPDANCLVLFRTKAPGKALRADVILRQAVSPQKFCELKHKGEKITHFESFAGNTGYYGLKSCDIICYNNRTNYFHFQ
;
A
#
# COMPACT_ATOMS: atom_id res chain seq x y z
N LYS A 1 22.79 15.99 6.13
CA LYS A 1 21.69 15.93 5.13
C LYS A 1 20.71 14.92 5.68
N TYR A 2 19.52 15.36 6.07
CA TYR A 2 18.49 14.47 6.62
C TYR A 2 17.62 13.98 5.46
N ASP A 3 17.07 12.78 5.59
CA ASP A 3 16.10 12.26 4.63
C ASP A 3 14.76 12.98 4.85
N ASP A 4 14.07 13.33 3.76
CA ASP A 4 12.81 14.07 3.83
C ASP A 4 11.65 13.18 4.32
N ILE A 5 11.70 11.90 3.94
CA ILE A 5 10.77 10.83 4.33
C ILE A 5 11.58 9.54 4.53
N VAL A 6 11.30 8.80 5.60
CA VAL A 6 11.86 7.48 5.87
C VAL A 6 10.72 6.47 5.93
N VAL A 7 10.88 5.32 5.27
CA VAL A 7 9.89 4.25 5.34
C VAL A 7 10.57 2.95 5.76
N LEU A 8 10.07 2.34 6.83
CA LEU A 8 10.49 1.02 7.29
C LEU A 8 9.62 -0.05 6.63
N LEU A 9 10.26 -0.97 5.90
CA LEU A 9 9.63 -2.18 5.37
C LEU A 9 9.91 -3.35 6.33
N THR A 10 8.88 -4.11 6.67
CA THR A 10 9.00 -5.25 7.60
C THR A 10 8.18 -6.44 7.12
N GLY A 11 8.72 -7.66 7.25
CA GLY A 11 7.96 -8.91 7.08
C GLY A 11 7.27 -9.38 8.37
N LEU A 12 7.23 -8.52 9.39
CA LEU A 12 6.55 -8.78 10.67
C LEU A 12 5.16 -8.15 10.66
N ASP A 13 4.24 -8.77 11.39
CA ASP A 13 2.88 -8.28 11.63
C ASP A 13 2.92 -7.06 12.56
N ILE A 14 2.53 -5.89 12.03
CA ILE A 14 2.41 -4.63 12.74
C ILE A 14 1.18 -4.72 13.65
N ALA A 15 1.40 -4.53 14.94
CA ALA A 15 0.33 -4.56 15.92
C ALA A 15 0.17 -3.19 16.59
N VAL A 16 -1.08 -2.73 16.70
CA VAL A 16 -1.44 -1.50 17.39
C VAL A 16 -1.95 -1.84 18.78
N SER A 17 -1.35 -1.25 19.81
CA SER A 17 -1.85 -1.36 21.19
C SER A 17 -3.09 -0.48 21.35
N SER A 18 -4.13 -1.04 21.96
CA SER A 18 -5.27 -0.25 22.43
C SER A 18 -4.85 0.55 23.65
N SER A 19 -4.96 1.89 23.60
CA SER A 19 -4.63 2.78 24.72
C SER A 19 -5.26 2.30 26.04
N GLY A 20 -4.42 1.99 27.03
CA GLY A 20 -4.84 1.53 28.35
C GLY A 20 -5.09 0.02 28.48
N SER A 21 -4.73 -0.77 27.47
CA SER A 21 -4.84 -2.23 27.47
C SER A 21 -3.55 -2.89 26.95
N ASP A 22 -3.14 -3.99 27.58
CA ASP A 22 -2.07 -4.88 27.08
C ASP A 22 -2.53 -5.73 25.87
N THR A 23 -3.70 -5.44 25.31
CA THR A 23 -4.20 -6.07 24.09
C THR A 23 -3.67 -5.35 22.86
N PHE A 24 -2.95 -6.10 22.03
CA PHE A 24 -2.52 -5.66 20.72
C PHE A 24 -3.49 -6.17 19.65
N HIS A 25 -3.86 -5.31 18.71
CA HIS A 25 -4.62 -5.68 17.51
C HIS A 25 -3.71 -5.53 16.30
N SER A 26 -3.36 -6.64 15.67
CA SER A 26 -2.66 -6.62 14.37
C SER A 26 -3.61 -6.73 13.18
N GLN A 27 -4.82 -7.24 13.40
CA GLN A 27 -5.77 -7.48 12.31
C GLN A 27 -6.14 -6.19 11.58
N GLY A 28 -5.69 -6.10 10.32
CA GLY A 28 -6.05 -5.04 9.39
C GLY A 28 -5.08 -3.85 9.34
N THR A 29 -3.95 -3.88 10.07
CA THR A 29 -2.95 -2.80 10.01
C THR A 29 -1.75 -3.20 9.17
N ALA A 30 -1.81 -2.97 7.85
CA ALA A 30 -0.68 -3.27 6.95
C ALA A 30 0.40 -2.17 6.97
N GLY A 31 0.14 -1.03 7.60
CA GLY A 31 1.03 0.12 7.63
C GLY A 31 0.63 1.17 8.66
N TYR A 32 1.53 2.12 8.91
CA TYR A 32 1.30 3.24 9.81
C TYR A 32 2.17 4.44 9.45
N ALA A 33 1.58 5.63 9.41
CA ALA A 33 2.28 6.89 9.21
C ALA A 33 1.60 8.06 9.93
N PHE A 34 2.39 9.10 10.22
CA PHE A 34 1.87 10.37 10.73
C PHE A 34 1.45 11.27 9.57
N VAL A 35 0.23 11.81 9.63
CA VAL A 35 -0.28 12.71 8.59
C VAL A 35 0.48 14.04 8.59
N GLY A 36 0.94 14.47 7.41
CA GLY A 36 1.60 15.77 7.19
C GLY A 36 2.95 15.89 7.91
N SER A 37 3.66 14.78 8.06
CA SER A 37 4.87 14.69 8.89
C SER A 37 6.18 14.81 8.11
N ALA A 38 6.13 14.93 6.78
CA ALA A 38 7.33 15.19 5.98
C ALA A 38 8.07 16.43 6.51
N CYS A 39 9.41 16.44 6.40
CA CYS A 39 10.26 17.52 6.92
C CYS A 39 10.27 17.73 8.45
N THR A 40 9.59 16.88 9.22
CA THR A 40 9.61 16.91 10.69
C THR A 40 10.46 15.77 11.25
N SER A 41 10.66 15.72 12.58
CA SER A 41 11.28 14.57 13.25
C SER A 41 10.40 13.31 13.27
N LYS A 42 9.17 13.38 12.76
CA LYS A 42 8.20 12.29 12.68
C LYS A 42 7.93 11.83 11.24
N ASN A 43 8.86 12.11 10.32
CA ASN A 43 8.75 11.83 8.88
C ASN A 43 8.87 10.33 8.52
N LEU A 44 8.28 9.46 9.35
CA LEU A 44 8.38 8.01 9.28
C LEU A 44 7.05 7.41 8.81
N GLY A 45 7.14 6.46 7.89
CA GLY A 45 6.11 5.45 7.63
C GLY A 45 6.62 4.04 7.94
N MET A 46 5.71 3.13 8.25
CA MET A 46 5.98 1.70 8.44
C MET A 46 5.03 0.91 7.56
N VAL A 47 5.54 -0.13 6.89
CA VAL A 47 4.77 -0.93 5.94
C VAL A 47 5.14 -2.40 6.08
N GLU A 48 4.14 -3.25 6.11
CA GLU A 48 4.31 -4.69 5.95
C GLU A 48 4.60 -5.04 4.49
N ASP A 49 5.73 -5.70 4.25
CA ASP A 49 6.05 -6.28 2.96
C ASP A 49 6.84 -7.58 3.15
N ASP A 50 6.26 -8.68 2.66
CA ASP A 50 6.96 -9.95 2.59
C ASP A 50 8.04 -9.86 1.50
N ALA A 51 9.27 -10.24 1.84
CA ALA A 51 10.42 -10.12 0.96
C ALA A 51 10.13 -10.71 -0.43
N ASN A 52 10.35 -9.89 -1.48
CA ASN A 52 10.16 -10.22 -2.89
C ASN A 52 8.70 -10.52 -3.31
N MET A 53 7.71 -10.32 -2.44
CA MET A 53 6.29 -10.45 -2.79
C MET A 53 5.68 -9.13 -3.24
N PHE A 54 6.27 -7.99 -2.84
CA PHE A 54 5.81 -6.64 -3.18
C PHE A 54 4.36 -6.35 -2.77
N THR A 55 3.83 -7.08 -1.78
CA THR A 55 2.46 -6.94 -1.29
C THR A 55 2.24 -5.62 -0.56
N GLY A 56 3.31 -5.06 0.00
CA GLY A 56 3.29 -3.75 0.66
C GLY A 56 3.28 -2.57 -0.30
N THR A 57 3.36 -2.76 -1.63
CA THR A 57 3.49 -1.63 -2.59
C THR A 57 2.34 -0.64 -2.51
N HIS A 58 1.10 -1.14 -2.41
CA HIS A 58 -0.07 -0.28 -2.25
C HIS A 58 0.00 0.48 -0.92
N THR A 59 0.23 -0.25 0.18
CA THR A 59 0.32 0.33 1.52
C THR A 59 1.46 1.35 1.63
N PHE A 60 2.59 1.10 0.98
CA PHE A 60 3.68 2.07 0.88
C PHE A 60 3.22 3.39 0.27
N ALA A 61 2.50 3.34 -0.86
CA ALA A 61 1.95 4.55 -1.47
C ALA A 61 0.93 5.26 -0.55
N HIS A 62 0.11 4.49 0.15
CA HIS A 62 -0.86 4.98 1.13
C HIS A 62 -0.18 5.71 2.30
N GLU A 63 0.79 5.06 2.95
CA GLU A 63 1.51 5.63 4.09
C GLU A 63 2.35 6.85 3.70
N VAL A 64 3.00 6.83 2.52
CA VAL A 64 3.67 8.02 1.97
C VAL A 64 2.67 9.13 1.71
N GLY A 65 1.46 8.81 1.24
CA GLY A 65 0.36 9.77 1.11
C GLY A 65 0.03 10.45 2.43
N HIS A 66 -0.08 9.69 3.52
CA HIS A 66 -0.22 10.26 4.87
C HIS A 66 0.94 11.18 5.23
N VAL A 67 2.19 10.75 5.08
CA VAL A 67 3.37 11.59 5.36
C VAL A 67 3.33 12.91 4.59
N LEU A 68 2.78 12.89 3.37
CA LEU A 68 2.58 14.05 2.49
C LEU A 68 1.28 14.83 2.73
N GLY A 69 0.60 14.59 3.85
CA GLY A 69 -0.55 15.39 4.31
C GLY A 69 -1.91 14.91 3.82
N MET A 70 -2.00 13.74 3.19
CA MET A 70 -3.28 13.19 2.74
C MET A 70 -4.02 12.50 3.90
N TYR A 71 -5.33 12.74 4.00
CA TYR A 71 -6.23 11.98 4.85
C TYR A 71 -6.92 10.88 4.05
N HIS A 72 -7.58 9.96 4.75
CA HIS A 72 -8.40 8.94 4.08
C HIS A 72 -9.51 9.57 3.23
N ASP A 73 -9.81 8.95 2.10
CA ASP A 73 -11.02 9.26 1.35
C ASP A 73 -12.26 9.03 2.24
N GLY A 74 -13.17 10.00 2.26
CA GLY A 74 -14.37 10.02 3.10
C GLY A 74 -14.16 10.71 4.46
N ASP A 75 -12.93 11.10 4.79
CA ASP A 75 -12.62 11.80 6.04
C ASP A 75 -13.16 13.25 6.03
N ASN A 76 -13.73 13.67 7.16
CA ASN A 76 -14.25 15.02 7.33
C ASN A 76 -13.16 16.13 7.23
N ARG A 77 -11.88 15.77 7.33
CA ARG A 77 -10.72 16.68 7.22
C ARG A 77 -10.30 16.90 5.76
N GLY A 78 -11.27 17.27 4.92
CA GLY A 78 -11.00 17.72 3.54
C GLY A 78 -11.03 16.64 2.46
N ALA A 79 -11.51 15.43 2.77
CA ALA A 79 -11.66 14.33 1.80
C ALA A 79 -13.07 13.71 1.77
N LYS A 80 -14.06 14.34 2.43
CA LYS A 80 -15.43 13.84 2.57
C LYS A 80 -16.14 13.57 1.24
N GLU A 81 -15.81 14.33 0.20
CA GLU A 81 -16.40 14.23 -1.13
C GLU A 81 -15.84 13.06 -1.96
N CYS A 82 -14.69 12.50 -1.55
CA CYS A 82 -14.14 11.30 -2.16
C CYS A 82 -14.64 10.09 -1.38
N GLU A 83 -15.50 9.28 -1.99
CA GLU A 83 -16.07 8.10 -1.34
C GLU A 83 -15.00 7.05 -1.05
N SER A 84 -14.89 6.59 0.21
CA SER A 84 -13.99 5.51 0.61
C SER A 84 -14.22 4.22 -0.18
N SER A 85 -15.46 3.94 -0.57
CA SER A 85 -15.85 2.75 -1.34
C SER A 85 -15.30 2.70 -2.77
N LYS A 86 -14.76 3.81 -3.29
CA LYS A 86 -14.10 3.81 -4.61
C LYS A 86 -12.75 3.12 -4.62
N GLY A 87 -12.18 2.85 -3.44
CA GLY A 87 -10.95 2.07 -3.31
C GLY A 87 -9.72 2.75 -3.89
N ASN A 88 -9.71 4.09 -4.02
CA ASN A 88 -8.49 4.83 -4.36
C ASN A 88 -7.37 4.56 -3.33
N ILE A 89 -6.13 4.97 -3.62
CA ILE A 89 -4.98 4.68 -2.75
C ILE A 89 -5.23 5.09 -1.29
N MET A 90 -5.88 6.23 -1.05
CA MET A 90 -6.18 6.71 0.31
C MET A 90 -7.51 6.19 0.89
N ALA A 91 -8.14 5.19 0.28
CA ALA A 91 -9.28 4.51 0.91
C ALA A 91 -8.83 3.82 2.20
N PRO A 92 -9.63 3.87 3.28
CA PRO A 92 -9.28 3.31 4.60
C PRO A 92 -9.23 1.78 4.61
N SER A 93 -9.79 1.12 3.60
CA SER A 93 -9.73 -0.34 3.45
C SER A 93 -9.40 -0.70 2.02
N GLN A 94 -8.59 -1.75 1.87
CA GLN A 94 -8.16 -2.28 0.58
C GLN A 94 -8.91 -3.56 0.26
N GLY A 95 -9.19 -3.79 -1.03
CA GLY A 95 -9.83 -5.00 -1.51
C GLY A 95 -9.64 -5.19 -3.01
N LEU A 96 -10.29 -6.21 -3.56
CA LEU A 96 -10.18 -6.60 -4.98
C LEU A 96 -10.55 -5.48 -5.97
N HIS A 97 -11.34 -4.49 -5.52
CA HIS A 97 -11.77 -3.36 -6.34
C HIS A 97 -10.99 -2.08 -6.06
N SER A 98 -9.90 -2.16 -5.30
CA SER A 98 -9.02 -1.03 -5.09
C SER A 98 -8.40 -0.58 -6.40
N VAL A 99 -8.43 0.73 -6.63
CA VAL A 99 -7.84 1.39 -7.78
C VAL A 99 -6.46 1.90 -7.37
N HIS A 100 -5.42 1.53 -8.12
CA HIS A 100 -4.04 1.96 -7.87
C HIS A 100 -3.78 3.43 -8.29
N THR A 101 -4.70 4.33 -7.98
CA THR A 101 -4.60 5.77 -8.26
C THR A 101 -5.08 6.58 -7.05
N PHE A 102 -4.44 7.73 -6.84
CA PHE A 102 -4.89 8.71 -5.84
C PHE A 102 -6.21 9.36 -6.28
N SER A 103 -7.05 9.71 -5.31
CA SER A 103 -8.26 10.48 -5.58
C SER A 103 -7.92 11.94 -5.88
N TRP A 104 -8.90 12.69 -6.40
CA TRP A 104 -8.74 14.12 -6.57
C TRP A 104 -8.63 14.85 -5.22
N CYS A 105 -9.24 14.33 -4.14
CA CYS A 105 -9.09 14.86 -2.78
C CYS A 105 -7.66 14.70 -2.28
N SER A 106 -7.05 13.53 -2.46
CA SER A 106 -5.64 13.29 -2.15
C SER A 106 -4.73 14.27 -2.89
N SER A 107 -4.99 14.50 -4.18
CA SER A 107 -4.22 15.44 -5.00
C SER A 107 -4.35 16.89 -4.51
N LYS A 108 -5.56 17.30 -4.11
CA LYS A 108 -5.83 18.62 -3.51
C LYS A 108 -5.13 18.79 -2.17
N GLN A 109 -5.14 17.78 -1.31
CA GLN A 109 -4.47 17.80 -0.01
C GLN A 109 -2.95 17.86 -0.16
N LEU A 110 -2.36 17.11 -1.10
CA LEU A 110 -0.95 17.23 -1.43
C LEU A 110 -0.57 18.65 -1.88
N TYR A 111 -1.36 19.24 -2.78
CA TYR A 111 -1.13 20.61 -3.23
C TYR A 111 -1.16 21.61 -2.07
N TYR A 112 -2.13 21.46 -1.16
CA TYR A 112 -2.22 22.27 0.04
C TYR A 112 -0.99 22.08 0.95
N PHE A 113 -0.62 20.82 1.25
CA PHE A 113 0.54 20.51 2.09
C PHE A 113 1.84 21.13 1.53
N LEU A 114 2.07 21.02 0.22
CA LEU A 114 3.25 21.60 -0.44
C LEU A 114 3.29 23.14 -0.40
N SER A 115 2.17 23.81 -0.10
CA SER A 115 2.12 25.26 0.09
C SER A 115 2.41 25.71 1.52
N GLU A 116 2.42 24.77 2.48
CA GLU A 116 2.66 25.07 3.88
C GLU A 116 4.17 25.17 4.19
N PRO A 117 4.58 26.00 5.17
CA PRO A 117 5.98 26.10 5.60
C PRO A 117 6.59 24.77 6.05
N ASP A 118 5.75 23.86 6.54
CA ASP A 118 6.16 22.55 7.02
C ASP A 118 6.65 21.63 5.88
N ALA A 119 6.34 21.93 4.61
CA ALA A 119 6.82 21.15 3.46
C ALA A 119 8.13 21.67 2.84
N ASN A 120 8.79 22.65 3.47
CA ASN A 120 9.94 23.36 2.90
C ASN A 120 11.10 22.45 2.44
N CYS A 121 11.36 21.32 3.11
CA CYS A 121 12.43 20.41 2.70
C CYS A 121 12.21 19.79 1.31
N LEU A 122 10.94 19.57 0.93
CA LEU A 122 10.55 18.94 -0.33
C LEU A 122 10.66 19.90 -1.54
N VAL A 123 10.46 21.20 -1.30
CA VAL A 123 10.37 22.22 -2.37
C VAL A 123 11.67 22.98 -2.59
N LEU A 124 12.48 23.17 -1.55
CA LEU A 124 13.69 24.01 -1.62
C LEU A 124 14.91 23.29 -2.19
N PHE A 125 14.99 21.96 -2.04
CA PHE A 125 16.16 21.18 -2.46
C PHE A 125 15.84 20.29 -3.64
N ARG A 126 16.29 20.69 -4.83
CA ARG A 126 16.22 19.80 -6.00
C ARG A 126 17.13 18.59 -5.79
N THR A 127 16.58 17.41 -6.03
CA THR A 127 17.32 16.15 -6.08
C THR A 127 18.46 16.29 -7.11
N LYS A 128 19.70 16.21 -6.66
CA LYS A 128 20.88 16.41 -7.52
C LYS A 128 21.07 15.31 -8.59
N ALA A 129 20.40 14.18 -8.40
CA ALA A 129 20.27 13.14 -9.42
C ALA A 129 18.94 12.42 -9.16
N PRO A 130 18.02 12.33 -10.14
CA PRO A 130 16.95 11.35 -10.05
C PRO A 130 17.58 9.95 -9.94
N GLY A 131 17.00 9.08 -9.11
CA GLY A 131 17.39 7.68 -9.08
C GLY A 131 17.27 7.04 -10.45
N LYS A 132 17.94 5.91 -10.68
CA LYS A 132 17.73 5.13 -11.91
C LYS A 132 16.26 4.70 -11.98
N ALA A 133 15.61 4.97 -13.10
CA ALA A 133 14.25 4.49 -13.35
C ALA A 133 14.22 2.97 -13.16
N LEU A 134 13.31 2.50 -12.31
CA LEU A 134 13.11 1.09 -12.07
C LEU A 134 12.39 0.50 -13.28
N ARG A 135 12.98 -0.51 -13.92
CA ARG A 135 12.38 -1.18 -15.09
C ARG A 135 11.57 -2.39 -14.64
N ALA A 136 10.47 -2.65 -15.33
CA ALA A 136 9.62 -3.81 -15.05
C ALA A 136 10.39 -5.13 -15.05
N ASP A 137 11.34 -5.32 -15.96
CA ASP A 137 12.14 -6.55 -16.03
C ASP A 137 13.07 -6.74 -14.81
N VAL A 138 13.50 -5.65 -14.16
CA VAL A 138 14.30 -5.72 -12.93
C VAL A 138 13.42 -6.13 -11.75
N ILE A 139 12.22 -5.54 -11.65
CA ILE A 139 11.23 -5.89 -10.61
C ILE A 139 10.83 -7.36 -10.74
N LEU A 140 10.47 -7.79 -11.95
CA LEU A 140 10.02 -9.16 -12.23
C LEU A 140 11.12 -10.21 -12.00
N ARG A 141 12.41 -9.85 -12.07
CA ARG A 141 13.52 -10.75 -11.71
C ARG A 141 13.69 -10.92 -10.20
N GLN A 142 13.27 -9.94 -9.42
CA GLN A 142 13.30 -10.00 -7.96
C GLN A 142 12.05 -10.66 -7.40
N ALA A 143 10.90 -10.44 -8.05
CA ALA A 143 9.61 -10.99 -7.63
C ALA A 143 9.62 -12.51 -7.57
N VAL A 144 8.97 -13.05 -6.54
CA VAL A 144 8.66 -14.48 -6.47
C VAL A 144 7.71 -14.86 -7.63
N SER A 145 7.78 -16.11 -8.08
CA SER A 145 6.82 -16.59 -9.09
C SER A 145 5.39 -16.56 -8.53
N PRO A 146 4.34 -16.44 -9.38
CA PRO A 146 2.95 -16.45 -8.91
C PRO A 146 2.58 -17.71 -8.11
N GLN A 147 3.11 -18.87 -8.49
CA GLN A 147 2.95 -20.10 -7.70
C GLN A 147 3.58 -19.95 -6.31
N LYS A 148 4.81 -19.41 -6.23
CA LYS A 148 5.49 -19.23 -4.95
C LYS A 148 4.78 -18.19 -4.07
N PHE A 149 4.22 -17.14 -4.68
CA PHE A 149 3.38 -16.17 -4.00
C PHE A 149 2.20 -16.86 -3.30
N CYS A 150 1.46 -17.70 -4.03
CA CYS A 150 0.32 -18.44 -3.46
C CYS A 150 0.74 -19.34 -2.29
N GLU A 151 1.85 -20.07 -2.42
CA GLU A 151 2.38 -20.92 -1.35
C GLU A 151 2.78 -20.12 -0.09
N LEU A 152 3.30 -18.90 -0.27
CA LEU A 152 3.70 -18.02 0.83
C LEU A 152 2.50 -17.37 1.51
N LYS A 153 1.45 -16.99 0.78
CA LYS A 153 0.20 -16.47 1.37
C LYS A 153 -0.62 -17.55 2.07
N HIS A 154 -0.62 -18.77 1.54
CA HIS A 154 -1.46 -19.88 2.04
C HIS A 154 -0.60 -21.02 2.58
N LYS A 155 0.23 -20.73 3.59
CA LYS A 155 1.17 -21.70 4.16
C LYS A 155 0.44 -22.92 4.70
N GLY A 156 0.88 -24.12 4.28
CA GLY A 156 0.30 -25.39 4.71
C GLY A 156 -0.92 -25.85 3.91
N GLU A 157 -1.38 -25.06 2.94
CA GLU A 157 -2.47 -25.42 2.04
C GLU A 157 -1.95 -26.07 0.75
N LYS A 158 -2.77 -26.94 0.13
CA LYS A 158 -2.47 -27.51 -1.19
C LYS A 158 -2.92 -26.53 -2.27
N ILE A 159 -2.13 -25.50 -2.51
CA ILE A 159 -2.50 -24.39 -3.38
C ILE A 159 -1.80 -24.40 -4.74
N THR A 160 -2.50 -23.95 -5.77
CA THR A 160 -1.98 -23.85 -7.13
C THR A 160 -2.37 -22.51 -7.74
N HIS A 161 -1.42 -21.84 -8.37
CA HIS A 161 -1.66 -20.61 -9.12
C HIS A 161 -2.40 -20.91 -10.43
N PHE A 162 -3.38 -20.08 -10.76
CA PHE A 162 -4.10 -20.09 -12.04
C PHE A 162 -3.77 -18.82 -12.82
N GLU A 163 -3.35 -18.96 -14.09
CA GLU A 163 -2.95 -17.80 -14.91
C GLU A 163 -4.08 -16.80 -15.18
N SER A 164 -5.30 -17.31 -15.30
CA SER A 164 -6.49 -16.48 -15.42
C SER A 164 -7.75 -17.24 -15.07
N PHE A 165 -8.79 -16.50 -14.69
CA PHE A 165 -10.13 -17.00 -14.43
C PHE A 165 -11.15 -16.10 -15.11
N ALA A 166 -12.00 -16.69 -15.94
CA ALA A 166 -13.14 -16.00 -16.55
C ALA A 166 -14.40 -16.35 -15.75
N GLY A 167 -14.83 -15.44 -14.88
CA GLY A 167 -16.07 -15.57 -14.10
C GLY A 167 -17.23 -14.83 -14.76
N ASN A 168 -18.42 -14.99 -14.18
CA ASN A 168 -19.62 -14.25 -14.62
C ASN A 168 -19.50 -12.73 -14.40
N THR A 169 -18.65 -12.30 -13.48
CA THR A 169 -18.46 -10.89 -13.07
C THR A 169 -17.27 -10.21 -13.74
N GLY A 170 -16.45 -10.94 -14.50
CA GLY A 170 -15.27 -10.38 -15.15
C GLY A 170 -14.15 -11.37 -15.42
N TYR A 171 -13.06 -10.84 -15.97
CA TYR A 171 -11.81 -11.55 -16.21
C TYR A 171 -10.80 -11.18 -15.12
N TYR A 172 -10.19 -12.20 -14.53
CA TYR A 172 -9.17 -12.06 -13.50
C TYR A 172 -7.86 -12.67 -14.00
N GLY A 173 -6.74 -12.05 -13.66
CA GLY A 173 -5.40 -12.55 -13.92
C GLY A 173 -4.37 -11.43 -13.91
N LEU A 174 -3.11 -11.75 -14.23
CA LEU A 174 -2.00 -10.80 -14.12
C LEU A 174 -2.18 -9.51 -14.96
N LYS A 175 -2.98 -9.56 -16.04
CA LYS A 175 -3.29 -8.38 -16.86
C LYS A 175 -4.24 -7.40 -16.18
N SER A 176 -5.06 -7.87 -15.24
CA SER A 176 -5.93 -7.07 -14.38
C SER A 176 -5.34 -6.88 -12.98
N CYS A 177 -4.04 -7.17 -12.82
CA CYS A 177 -3.31 -7.10 -11.55
C CYS A 177 -3.78 -8.08 -10.47
N ASP A 178 -4.42 -9.20 -10.85
CA ASP A 178 -4.86 -10.23 -9.90
C ASP A 178 -3.90 -11.43 -9.90
N ILE A 179 -3.57 -11.93 -8.70
CA ILE A 179 -2.98 -13.27 -8.53
C ILE A 179 -4.04 -14.22 -8.02
N ILE A 180 -4.25 -15.33 -8.74
CA ILE A 180 -5.31 -16.29 -8.43
C ILE A 180 -4.68 -17.54 -7.82
N CYS A 181 -5.08 -17.84 -6.58
CA CYS A 181 -4.60 -18.99 -5.83
C CYS A 181 -5.76 -19.95 -5.56
N TYR A 182 -5.68 -21.17 -6.11
CA TYR A 182 -6.71 -22.20 -6.00
C TYR A 182 -6.35 -23.26 -4.97
N ASN A 183 -7.18 -23.44 -3.95
CA ASN A 183 -7.02 -24.49 -2.96
C ASN A 183 -7.68 -25.79 -3.45
N ASN A 184 -6.84 -26.77 -3.78
CA ASN A 184 -7.27 -28.05 -4.35
C ASN A 184 -8.03 -28.96 -3.36
N ARG A 185 -7.99 -28.68 -2.06
CA ARG A 185 -8.72 -29.45 -1.04
C ARG A 185 -10.13 -28.92 -0.83
N THR A 186 -10.27 -27.59 -0.76
CA THR A 186 -11.54 -26.93 -0.49
C THR A 186 -12.29 -26.57 -1.77
N ASN A 187 -11.63 -26.68 -2.94
CA ASN A 187 -12.13 -26.21 -4.24
C ASN A 187 -12.48 -24.72 -4.24
N TYR A 188 -11.69 -23.91 -3.53
CA TYR A 188 -11.92 -22.47 -3.35
C TYR A 188 -10.84 -21.63 -4.05
N PHE A 189 -11.25 -20.50 -4.64
CA PHE A 189 -10.38 -19.53 -5.29
C PHE A 189 -10.15 -18.32 -4.38
N HIS A 190 -8.89 -17.99 -4.15
CA HIS A 190 -8.45 -16.75 -3.52
C HIS A 190 -7.96 -15.80 -4.60
N PHE A 191 -8.48 -14.57 -4.59
CA PHE A 191 -8.08 -13.49 -5.48
C PHE A 191 -7.31 -12.47 -4.64
N GLN A 192 -6.07 -12.21 -5.04
CA GLN A 192 -5.09 -11.39 -4.31
C GLN A 192 -4.65 -10.21 -5.16
#